data_AF-A0A2D4FFP4-F1
#
_entry.id   AF-A0A2D4FFP4-F1
#
_cell.length_a   1.000
_cell.length_b   1.000
_cell.length_c   1.000
_cell.angle_alpha   90.00
_cell.angle_beta   90.00
_cell.angle_gamma   90.00
#
_symmetry.space_group_name_H-M   'P 1'
#
loop_
_entity.id
_entity.type
_entity.pdbx_description
1 polymer ?
#
loop_
_entity_poly.entity_id
_entity_poly.type
_entity_poly.pdbx_seq_one_letter_code
_entity_poly.pdbx_strand_id
1 'polypeptide(L)'
;MDCLPRGRPSLAAFFGRLSDRLSRGRESSARRSSWLLLAPLLTSAVPQLTLPTNCLSPEGTHIFQWIRNLVPEFGIAGSHIKVLSSPAEFYELMKGQAKMAKQRIVLASLYLGTGSLEQELVDCIEIALESSLKGCGSPNFRVSILLDFTRGSRGQKNSRTMLLPLLRRFPDKVRVSLFHTPNLRGLLRHLIPERFNETIGLQHIKVYLFDDNVILSGANLSDSYFSNRQDRYVFLQDSPEIADFFTELVNAVGDVSLQLQQDDTVKI
;
A
#
# COMPACT_ATOMS: atom_id res chain seq x y z
N MET A 1 52.40 31.79 -31.31
CA MET A 1 53.60 31.03 -31.71
C MET A 1 53.80 29.98 -30.63
N ASP A 2 53.12 28.84 -30.74
CA ASP A 2 53.60 27.58 -31.37
C ASP A 2 54.36 26.76 -30.30
N CYS A 3 54.17 25.47 -30.03
CA CYS A 3 53.41 24.37 -30.63
C CYS A 3 53.25 23.23 -29.59
N LEU A 4 52.21 22.41 -29.77
CA LEU A 4 51.98 21.06 -29.20
C LEU A 4 53.00 20.02 -29.79
N PRO A 5 53.23 18.78 -29.24
CA PRO A 5 52.18 17.74 -29.21
C PRO A 5 52.21 16.58 -28.15
N ARG A 6 50.98 16.07 -27.92
CA ARG A 6 50.45 14.67 -27.80
C ARG A 6 51.10 13.59 -26.92
N GLY A 7 50.25 12.96 -26.08
CA GLY A 7 50.29 11.52 -25.76
C GLY A 7 49.64 11.09 -24.43
N ARG A 8 48.43 10.53 -24.46
CA ARG A 8 47.71 9.80 -23.36
C ARG A 8 47.94 8.28 -23.53
N PRO A 9 47.77 7.38 -22.53
CA PRO A 9 46.44 7.06 -21.98
C PRO A 9 46.34 6.63 -20.49
N SER A 10 45.08 6.53 -20.05
CA SER A 10 44.53 6.10 -18.76
C SER A 10 44.76 4.62 -18.41
N LEU A 11 44.86 4.30 -17.12
CA LEU A 11 44.70 2.95 -16.58
C LEU A 11 43.72 2.95 -15.39
N ALA A 12 42.45 2.71 -15.71
CA ALA A 12 41.51 2.03 -14.83
C ALA A 12 41.57 0.55 -15.19
N ALA A 13 42.05 -0.30 -14.28
CA ALA A 13 41.83 -1.76 -14.22
C ALA A 13 42.93 -2.42 -13.39
N PHE A 14 42.84 -2.38 -12.05
CA PHE A 14 43.68 -3.27 -11.23
C PHE A 14 43.13 -3.43 -9.81
N PHE A 15 42.01 -4.12 -9.62
CA PHE A 15 41.71 -4.86 -8.37
C PHE A 15 40.64 -5.91 -8.65
N GLY A 16 41.08 -7.02 -9.24
CA GLY A 16 40.33 -8.27 -9.31
C GLY A 16 41.33 -9.40 -9.23
N ARG A 17 41.03 -10.41 -8.39
CA ARG A 17 41.77 -11.67 -8.17
C ARG A 17 42.80 -11.66 -7.05
N LEU A 18 42.34 -11.90 -5.82
CA LEU A 18 43.13 -12.60 -4.81
C LEU A 18 42.21 -13.20 -3.73
N SER A 19 41.66 -14.38 -4.02
CA SER A 19 41.20 -15.36 -3.01
C SER A 19 40.64 -16.58 -3.75
N ASP A 20 41.50 -17.32 -4.43
CA ASP A 20 41.09 -18.60 -5.04
C ASP A 20 42.24 -19.60 -4.97
N ARG A 21 42.75 -19.81 -3.74
CA ARG A 21 43.66 -20.90 -3.37
C ARG A 21 43.53 -21.13 -1.87
N LEU A 22 42.59 -21.98 -1.47
CA LEU A 22 42.69 -22.87 -0.30
C LEU A 22 41.39 -23.67 -0.18
N SER A 23 41.45 -24.94 -0.60
CA SER A 23 40.76 -26.12 -0.03
C SER A 23 40.43 -27.12 -1.12
N ARG A 24 41.49 -27.78 -1.60
CA ARG A 24 41.43 -29.05 -2.33
C ARG A 24 41.66 -30.14 -1.30
N GLY A 25 40.65 -30.95 -1.01
CA GLY A 25 40.79 -32.05 -0.05
C GLY A 25 39.56 -32.94 0.04
N ARG A 26 39.71 -34.15 -0.51
CA ARG A 26 38.96 -35.39 -0.23
C ARG A 26 37.73 -35.69 -1.10
N GLU A 27 38.01 -36.24 -2.28
CA GLU A 27 37.08 -37.12 -2.99
C GLU A 27 36.96 -38.46 -2.26
N SER A 28 35.73 -38.93 -2.04
CA SER A 28 35.45 -40.34 -1.77
C SER A 28 34.19 -40.74 -2.54
N SER A 29 34.32 -41.88 -3.22
CA SER A 29 33.39 -42.49 -4.15
C SER A 29 32.08 -42.89 -3.49
N ALA A 30 30.94 -42.43 -4.03
CA ALA A 30 29.62 -42.98 -3.75
C ALA A 30 28.81 -43.11 -5.04
N ARG A 31 28.51 -44.36 -5.40
CA ARG A 31 27.69 -44.79 -6.55
C ARG A 31 26.34 -44.06 -6.56
N ARG A 32 26.06 -43.28 -7.61
CA ARG A 32 24.73 -42.71 -7.87
C ARG A 32 23.79 -43.81 -8.38
N SER A 33 22.79 -44.15 -7.56
CA SER A 33 21.69 -45.06 -7.89
C SER A 33 20.68 -44.39 -8.82
N SER A 34 20.33 -45.08 -9.90
CA SER A 34 19.56 -44.62 -11.06
C SER A 34 18.02 -44.66 -10.86
N TRP A 35 17.53 -44.13 -9.73
CA TRP A 35 16.08 -44.13 -9.41
C TRP A 35 15.45 -42.73 -9.30
N LEU A 36 16.22 -41.65 -9.42
CA LEU A 36 15.72 -40.27 -9.34
C LEU A 36 15.30 -39.68 -10.70
N LEU A 37 15.29 -40.47 -11.78
CA LEU A 37 14.92 -40.02 -13.14
C LEU A 37 13.50 -40.40 -13.56
N LEU A 38 12.66 -40.94 -12.65
CA LEU A 38 11.28 -41.37 -12.96
C LEU A 38 10.21 -40.69 -12.09
N ALA A 39 10.57 -39.70 -11.27
CA ALA A 39 9.64 -39.00 -10.38
C ALA A 39 8.57 -38.08 -11.04
N PRO A 40 8.61 -37.66 -12.33
CA PRO A 40 7.54 -36.79 -12.85
C PRO A 40 6.30 -37.52 -13.39
N LEU A 41 6.19 -38.85 -13.27
CA LEU A 41 5.07 -39.61 -13.85
C LEU A 41 3.94 -39.97 -12.87
N LEU A 42 3.93 -39.40 -11.66
CA LEU A 42 2.89 -39.64 -10.65
C LEU A 42 2.34 -38.33 -10.04
N THR A 43 2.09 -37.31 -10.87
CA THR A 43 1.30 -36.15 -10.43
C THR A 43 -0.19 -36.47 -10.60
N SER A 44 -0.95 -36.40 -9.51
CA SER A 44 -2.40 -36.54 -9.55
C SER A 44 -3.01 -35.40 -10.36
N ALA A 45 -3.97 -35.71 -11.24
CA ALA A 45 -4.72 -34.71 -12.00
C ALA A 45 -5.38 -33.69 -11.05
N VAL A 46 -5.15 -32.40 -11.32
CA VAL A 46 -5.84 -31.28 -10.66
C VAL A 46 -7.35 -31.40 -10.97
N PRO A 47 -8.26 -31.24 -10.00
CA PRO A 47 -9.69 -31.32 -10.27
C PRO A 47 -10.09 -30.18 -11.21
N GLN A 48 -10.63 -30.52 -12.38
CA GLN A 48 -11.29 -29.53 -13.24
C GLN A 48 -12.65 -29.17 -12.61
N LEU A 49 -12.74 -28.00 -12.00
CA LEU A 49 -14.01 -27.39 -11.65
C LEU A 49 -14.71 -26.90 -12.91
N THR A 50 -15.94 -27.37 -13.13
CA THR A 50 -16.81 -26.96 -14.23
C THR A 50 -17.30 -25.52 -14.02
N LEU A 51 -17.00 -24.63 -14.97
CA LEU A 51 -17.44 -23.23 -14.98
C LEU A 51 -18.97 -23.11 -15.20
N PRO A 52 -19.67 -22.20 -14.50
CA PRO A 52 -21.04 -21.86 -14.84
C PRO A 52 -21.07 -21.08 -16.15
N THR A 53 -21.91 -21.53 -17.07
CA THR A 53 -22.12 -20.96 -18.39
C THR A 53 -23.00 -19.72 -18.27
N ASN A 54 -22.42 -18.54 -18.05
CA ASN A 54 -23.06 -17.25 -18.39
C ASN A 54 -22.09 -16.08 -18.22
N CYS A 55 -21.33 -15.75 -19.26
CA CYS A 55 -20.66 -14.46 -19.39
C CYS A 55 -20.70 -14.02 -20.86
N LEU A 56 -21.44 -12.93 -21.12
CA LEU A 56 -21.54 -12.26 -22.41
C LEU A 56 -20.25 -11.45 -22.67
N SER A 57 -19.41 -11.86 -23.62
CA SER A 57 -18.73 -10.96 -24.59
C SER A 57 -17.87 -11.74 -25.60
N PRO A 58 -17.85 -11.36 -26.90
CA PRO A 58 -17.16 -12.11 -27.96
C PRO A 58 -15.72 -11.62 -28.20
N GLU A 59 -14.82 -12.57 -28.50
CA GLU A 59 -13.61 -12.45 -29.35
C GLU A 59 -12.54 -11.38 -29.03
N GLY A 60 -12.44 -10.92 -27.78
CA GLY A 60 -11.32 -10.04 -27.34
C GLY A 60 -10.66 -10.42 -26.00
N THR A 61 -11.17 -11.44 -25.30
CA THR A 61 -11.00 -11.55 -23.83
C THR A 61 -9.87 -12.47 -23.36
N HIS A 62 -8.99 -12.95 -24.24
CA HIS A 62 -8.15 -14.12 -23.91
C HIS A 62 -6.68 -13.87 -23.55
N ILE A 63 -6.14 -12.65 -23.69
CA ILE A 63 -4.69 -12.41 -23.49
C ILE A 63 -4.27 -12.59 -22.01
N PHE A 64 -5.20 -12.37 -21.07
CA PHE A 64 -4.92 -12.41 -19.62
C PHE A 64 -5.67 -13.53 -18.88
N GLN A 65 -6.26 -14.50 -19.59
CA GLN A 65 -7.02 -15.58 -18.94
C GLN A 65 -6.15 -16.41 -17.98
N TRP A 66 -4.85 -16.54 -18.27
CA TRP A 66 -3.90 -17.21 -17.38
C TRP A 66 -3.76 -16.52 -16.02
N ILE A 67 -3.92 -15.19 -15.96
CA ILE A 67 -3.83 -14.42 -14.71
C ILE A 67 -4.99 -14.78 -13.77
N ARG A 68 -6.19 -15.02 -14.32
CA ARG A 68 -7.37 -15.38 -13.54
C ARG A 68 -7.18 -16.66 -12.73
N ASN A 69 -6.31 -17.56 -13.18
CA ASN A 69 -5.99 -18.79 -12.46
C ASN A 69 -4.98 -18.57 -11.31
N LEU A 70 -4.39 -17.38 -11.18
CA LEU A 70 -3.29 -17.08 -10.26
C LEU A 70 -3.61 -15.96 -9.25
N VAL A 71 -4.61 -15.12 -9.53
CA VAL A 71 -4.95 -13.97 -8.67
C VAL A 71 -6.46 -13.91 -8.41
N PRO A 72 -6.89 -13.30 -7.29
CA PRO A 72 -8.31 -13.02 -7.07
C PRO A 72 -8.90 -12.18 -8.20
N GLU A 73 -10.12 -12.52 -8.63
CA GLU A 73 -10.93 -11.77 -9.59
C GLU A 73 -12.19 -11.25 -8.87
N PHE A 74 -12.47 -9.96 -9.04
CA PHE A 74 -13.66 -9.32 -8.49
C PHE A 74 -14.50 -8.78 -9.63
N GLY A 75 -15.76 -9.20 -9.70
CA GLY A 75 -16.70 -8.72 -10.70
C GLY A 75 -17.26 -7.35 -10.31
N ILE A 76 -17.29 -6.40 -11.24
CA ILE A 76 -17.97 -5.11 -11.03
C ILE A 76 -18.68 -4.67 -12.31
N ALA A 77 -19.88 -4.12 -12.16
CA ALA A 77 -20.60 -3.54 -13.27
C ALA A 77 -19.88 -2.28 -13.78
N GLY A 78 -19.72 -2.13 -15.10
CA GLY A 78 -19.07 -0.95 -15.69
C GLY A 78 -19.76 0.37 -15.31
N SER A 79 -21.07 0.35 -15.06
CA SER A 79 -21.85 1.50 -14.57
C SER A 79 -21.46 1.97 -13.17
N HIS A 80 -20.84 1.10 -12.36
CA HIS A 80 -20.40 1.43 -11.01
C HIS A 80 -18.98 1.99 -10.98
N ILE A 81 -18.27 1.97 -12.12
CA ILE A 81 -16.93 2.54 -12.24
C ILE A 81 -17.05 3.98 -12.74
N LYS A 82 -16.50 4.93 -11.98
CA LYS A 82 -16.39 6.33 -12.37
C LYS A 82 -14.92 6.78 -12.33
N VAL A 83 -14.43 7.33 -13.45
CA VAL A 83 -13.11 7.96 -13.51
C VAL A 83 -13.26 9.44 -13.22
N LEU A 84 -12.59 9.95 -12.19
CA LEU A 84 -12.66 11.37 -11.84
C LEU A 84 -11.60 12.15 -12.61
N SER A 85 -11.93 13.38 -12.97
CA SER A 85 -11.12 14.16 -13.92
C SER A 85 -10.26 15.22 -13.27
N SER A 86 -10.51 15.58 -12.00
CA SER A 86 -9.81 16.68 -11.33
C SER A 86 -9.53 16.41 -9.84
N PRO A 87 -8.49 17.06 -9.26
CA PRO A 87 -8.24 17.06 -7.81
C PRO A 87 -9.44 17.51 -6.98
N ALA A 88 -10.14 18.55 -7.43
CA ALA A 88 -11.30 19.09 -6.73
C ALA A 88 -12.47 18.08 -6.69
N GLU A 89 -12.75 17.40 -7.81
CA GLU A 89 -13.75 16.33 -7.86
C GLU A 89 -13.38 15.17 -6.92
N PHE A 90 -12.10 14.77 -6.91
CA PHE A 90 -11.60 13.75 -5.98
C PHE A 90 -11.79 14.16 -4.52
N TYR A 91 -11.43 15.39 -4.17
CA TYR A 91 -11.55 15.89 -2.80
C TYR A 91 -13.01 16.01 -2.34
N GLU A 92 -13.89 16.58 -3.17
CA GLU A 92 -15.32 16.70 -2.84
C GLU A 92 -15.99 15.33 -2.72
N LEU A 93 -15.63 14.38 -3.59
CA LEU A 93 -16.11 13.00 -3.46
C LEU A 93 -15.65 12.38 -2.14
N MET A 94 -14.37 12.50 -1.78
CA MET A 94 -13.82 11.99 -0.52
C MET A 94 -14.58 12.52 0.69
N LYS A 95 -14.86 13.84 0.74
CA LYS A 95 -15.66 14.45 1.82
C LYS A 95 -17.09 13.93 1.84
N GLY A 96 -17.74 13.84 0.68
CA GLY A 96 -19.11 13.33 0.57
C GLY A 96 -19.22 11.91 1.10
N GLN A 97 -18.33 11.03 0.65
CA GLN A 97 -18.27 9.64 1.07
C GLN A 97 -17.94 9.51 2.57
N ALA A 98 -17.01 10.31 3.09
CA ALA A 98 -16.67 10.32 4.52
C ALA A 98 -17.88 10.65 5.40
N LYS A 99 -18.65 11.71 5.05
CA LYS A 99 -19.84 12.11 5.79
C LYS A 99 -20.97 11.07 5.73
N MET A 100 -21.07 10.35 4.63
CA MET A 100 -22.14 9.38 4.39
C MET A 100 -21.84 7.97 4.92
N ALA A 101 -20.59 7.68 5.29
CA ALA A 101 -20.17 6.36 5.75
C ALA A 101 -20.91 5.94 7.03
N LYS A 102 -21.34 4.67 7.07
CA LYS A 102 -22.17 4.11 8.16
C LYS A 102 -21.59 2.86 8.80
N GLN A 103 -20.65 2.18 8.15
CA GLN A 103 -20.03 0.94 8.60
C GLN A 103 -18.51 1.05 8.79
N ARG A 104 -17.78 1.59 7.83
CA ARG A 104 -16.32 1.67 7.91
C ARG A 104 -15.75 2.80 7.09
N ILE A 105 -14.65 3.36 7.58
CA ILE A 105 -13.76 4.21 6.79
C ILE A 105 -12.36 3.59 6.85
N VAL A 106 -11.77 3.32 5.68
CA VAL A 106 -10.40 2.80 5.59
C VAL A 106 -9.60 3.71 4.68
N LEU A 107 -8.54 4.31 5.23
CA LEU A 107 -7.65 5.20 4.49
C LEU A 107 -6.24 4.64 4.53
N ALA A 108 -5.67 4.36 3.37
CA ALA A 108 -4.25 4.05 3.21
C ALA A 108 -3.61 5.13 2.33
N SER A 109 -2.56 5.77 2.82
CA SER A 109 -1.83 6.80 2.07
C SER A 109 -0.42 6.97 2.62
N LEU A 110 0.50 7.56 1.84
CA LEU A 110 1.87 7.77 2.33
C LEU A 110 1.91 8.69 3.57
N TYR A 111 1.09 9.74 3.55
CA TYR A 111 0.93 10.67 4.67
C TYR A 111 -0.42 11.39 4.54
N LEU A 112 -0.86 11.98 5.65
CA LEU A 112 -1.95 12.96 5.70
C LEU A 112 -1.36 14.34 6.06
N GLY A 113 -1.57 15.32 5.19
CA GLY A 113 -1.08 16.67 5.38
C GLY A 113 -1.74 17.38 6.55
N THR A 114 -1.33 18.63 6.81
CA THR A 114 -1.79 19.40 7.97
C THR A 114 -2.39 20.74 7.61
N GLY A 115 -2.81 20.91 6.36
CA GLY A 115 -3.49 22.10 5.88
C GLY A 115 -4.98 22.10 6.23
N SER A 116 -5.68 23.13 5.76
CA SER A 116 -7.10 23.31 6.02
C SER A 116 -7.98 22.27 5.32
N LEU A 117 -7.59 21.81 4.14
CA LEU A 117 -8.35 20.79 3.39
C LEU A 117 -8.24 19.41 4.06
N GLU A 118 -7.06 19.07 4.56
CA GLU A 118 -6.86 17.84 5.32
C GLU A 118 -7.61 17.88 6.64
N GLN A 119 -7.61 19.02 7.33
CA GLN A 119 -8.42 19.23 8.54
C GLN A 119 -9.90 19.04 8.23
N GLU A 120 -10.43 19.67 7.18
CA GLU A 120 -11.84 19.53 6.80
C GLU A 120 -12.21 18.07 6.49
N LEU A 121 -11.33 17.31 5.84
CA LEU A 121 -11.52 15.87 5.63
C LEU A 121 -11.58 15.10 6.97
N VAL A 122 -10.69 15.40 7.92
CA VAL A 122 -10.69 14.80 9.26
C VAL A 122 -11.97 15.16 10.01
N ASP A 123 -12.45 16.39 9.90
CA ASP A 123 -13.71 16.85 10.50
C ASP A 123 -14.91 16.07 9.91
N CYS A 124 -14.88 15.75 8.60
CA CYS A 124 -15.90 14.90 7.98
C CYS A 124 -15.93 13.48 8.57
N ILE A 125 -14.76 12.91 8.86
CA ILE A 125 -14.64 11.60 9.51
C ILE A 125 -15.15 11.67 10.96
N GLU A 126 -14.83 12.75 11.67
CA GLU A 126 -15.34 13.00 13.02
C GLU A 126 -16.88 13.09 13.05
N ILE A 127 -17.49 13.79 12.09
CA ILE A 127 -18.95 13.86 11.95
C ILE A 127 -19.57 12.46 11.77
N ALA A 128 -18.96 11.59 10.97
CA ALA A 128 -19.44 10.22 10.78
C ALA A 128 -19.31 9.39 12.07
N LEU A 129 -18.19 9.52 12.79
CA LEU A 129 -17.97 8.89 14.10
C LEU A 129 -19.01 9.33 15.14
N GLU A 130 -19.26 10.64 15.24
CA GLU A 130 -20.28 11.18 16.14
C GLU A 130 -21.69 10.68 15.79
N SER A 131 -22.00 10.60 14.51
CA SER A 131 -23.29 10.11 14.02
C SER A 131 -23.50 8.63 14.36
N SER A 132 -22.44 7.81 14.29
CA SER A 132 -22.46 6.42 14.75
C SER A 132 -22.77 6.32 16.25
N LEU A 133 -22.20 7.19 17.10
CA LEU A 133 -22.47 7.18 18.55
C LEU A 133 -23.90 7.57 18.90
N LYS A 134 -24.52 8.45 18.10
CA LYS A 134 -25.91 8.93 18.30
C LYS A 134 -26.97 7.91 17.85
N GLY A 135 -26.58 6.70 17.43
CA GLY A 135 -27.48 5.64 16.98
C GLY A 135 -27.94 5.78 15.51
N CYS A 136 -27.39 6.73 14.75
CA CYS A 136 -27.72 6.95 13.34
C CYS A 136 -26.89 6.07 12.38
N GLY A 137 -26.05 5.18 12.90
CA GLY A 137 -25.15 4.33 12.12
C GLY A 137 -24.92 2.95 12.74
N SER A 138 -23.98 2.18 12.18
CA SER A 138 -23.63 0.89 12.74
C SER A 138 -23.01 1.05 14.14
N PRO A 139 -23.41 0.25 15.15
CA PRO A 139 -22.74 0.24 16.45
C PRO A 139 -21.25 -0.14 16.29
N ASN A 140 -20.94 -0.93 15.27
CA ASN A 140 -19.60 -1.42 14.93
C ASN A 140 -18.86 -0.52 13.94
N PHE A 141 -19.28 0.74 13.76
CA PHE A 141 -18.55 1.67 12.91
C PHE A 141 -17.08 1.80 13.33
N ARG A 142 -16.16 1.62 12.38
CA ARG A 142 -14.71 1.66 12.60
C ARG A 142 -14.00 2.51 11.56
N VAL A 143 -12.93 3.17 11.98
CA VAL A 143 -12.04 3.96 11.14
C VAL A 143 -10.63 3.39 11.24
N SER A 144 -10.08 2.89 10.14
CA SER A 144 -8.71 2.40 10.05
C SER A 144 -7.90 3.31 9.14
N ILE A 145 -6.84 3.92 9.68
CA ILE A 145 -5.94 4.80 8.92
C ILE A 145 -4.54 4.20 8.93
N LEU A 146 -4.01 3.89 7.76
CA LEU A 146 -2.67 3.34 7.54
C LEU A 146 -1.80 4.36 6.82
N LEU A 147 -0.73 4.82 7.49
CA LEU A 147 0.23 5.76 6.94
C LEU A 147 1.66 5.22 7.01
N ASP A 148 2.60 5.84 6.29
CA ASP A 148 4.02 5.60 6.51
C ASP A 148 4.51 6.30 7.78
N PHE A 149 5.27 5.61 8.63
CA PHE A 149 5.77 6.14 9.88
C PHE A 149 6.69 7.36 9.66
N THR A 150 7.62 7.26 8.71
CA THR A 150 8.64 8.28 8.47
C THR A 150 8.01 9.54 7.89
N ARG A 151 7.16 9.39 6.88
CA ARG A 151 6.48 10.52 6.23
C ARG A 151 5.37 11.09 7.11
N GLY A 152 4.63 10.25 7.83
CA GLY A 152 3.56 10.66 8.74
C GLY A 152 4.03 11.31 10.04
N SER A 153 5.31 11.16 10.42
CA SER A 153 5.90 11.75 11.64
C SER A 153 6.82 12.95 11.38
N ARG A 154 6.88 13.46 10.14
CA ARG A 154 7.87 14.47 9.76
C ARG A 154 7.48 15.87 10.27
N GLY A 155 8.36 16.50 11.03
CA GLY A 155 8.16 17.86 11.56
C GLY A 155 7.30 17.87 12.83
N GLN A 156 7.18 19.06 13.45
CA GLN A 156 6.41 19.22 14.70
C GLN A 156 4.90 19.06 14.49
N LYS A 157 4.37 19.62 13.40
CA LYS A 157 3.01 19.37 12.92
C LYS A 157 3.07 18.37 11.79
N ASN A 158 2.42 17.24 11.97
CA ASN A 158 2.46 16.10 11.05
C ASN A 158 1.14 15.30 11.11
N SER A 159 1.06 14.22 10.33
CA SER A 159 -0.15 13.39 10.22
C SER A 159 -0.59 12.83 11.58
N ARG A 160 0.34 12.45 12.45
CA ARG A 160 0.01 11.92 13.78
C ARG A 160 -0.67 13.00 14.60
N THR A 161 -0.07 14.18 14.69
CA THR A 161 -0.63 15.29 15.46
C THR A 161 -2.00 15.73 14.96
N MET A 162 -2.25 15.63 13.66
CA MET A 162 -3.55 15.91 13.04
C MET A 162 -4.62 14.88 13.42
N LEU A 163 -4.24 13.60 13.57
CA LEU A 163 -5.16 12.51 13.88
C LEU A 163 -5.33 12.24 15.39
N LEU A 164 -4.43 12.76 16.23
CA LEU A 164 -4.47 12.58 17.69
C LEU A 164 -5.81 12.99 18.34
N PRO A 165 -6.45 14.12 17.97
CA PRO A 165 -7.75 14.49 18.55
C PRO A 165 -8.82 13.42 18.30
N LEU A 166 -8.85 12.88 17.08
CA LEU A 166 -9.79 11.83 16.68
C LEU A 166 -9.55 10.55 17.50
N LEU A 167 -8.30 10.15 17.65
CA LEU A 167 -7.92 8.96 18.42
C LEU A 167 -8.26 9.08 19.92
N ARG A 168 -8.07 10.28 20.50
CA ARG A 168 -8.42 10.56 21.91
C ARG A 168 -9.93 10.53 22.15
N ARG A 169 -10.70 11.06 21.20
CA ARG A 169 -12.15 11.17 21.31
C ARG A 169 -12.89 9.86 21.02
N PHE A 170 -12.32 9.02 20.14
CA PHE A 170 -12.94 7.77 19.70
C PHE A 170 -11.99 6.56 19.78
N PRO A 171 -11.43 6.25 20.96
CA PRO A 171 -10.33 5.30 21.09
C PRO A 171 -10.68 3.87 20.68
N ASP A 172 -11.94 3.45 20.87
CA ASP A 172 -12.39 2.10 20.52
C ASP A 172 -12.86 1.95 19.06
N LYS A 173 -12.96 3.08 18.34
CA LYS A 173 -13.47 3.12 16.95
C LYS A 173 -12.41 3.51 15.94
N VAL A 174 -11.36 4.21 16.36
CA VAL A 174 -10.32 4.75 15.48
C VAL A 174 -9.01 4.02 15.73
N ARG A 175 -8.42 3.51 14.66
CA ARG A 175 -7.09 2.89 14.66
C ARG A 175 -6.20 3.63 13.67
N VAL A 176 -5.05 4.11 14.14
CA VAL A 176 -4.02 4.75 13.30
C VAL A 176 -2.76 3.90 13.34
N SER A 177 -2.47 3.24 12.22
CA SER A 177 -1.31 2.39 12.00
C SER A 177 -0.26 3.11 11.16
N LEU A 178 0.99 3.00 11.58
CA LEU A 178 2.15 3.65 10.97
C LEU A 178 3.12 2.56 10.51
N PHE A 179 3.05 2.22 9.22
CA PHE A 179 3.92 1.23 8.63
C PHE A 179 5.36 1.71 8.66
N HIS A 180 6.25 0.84 9.14
CA HIS A 180 7.68 1.11 9.16
C HIS A 180 8.44 -0.08 8.61
N THR A 181 9.13 0.14 7.50
CA THR A 181 9.86 -0.90 6.78
C THR A 181 10.89 -1.58 7.69
N PRO A 182 10.88 -2.93 7.81
CA PRO A 182 11.73 -3.67 8.74
C PRO A 182 13.23 -3.40 8.61
N ASN A 183 13.73 -3.11 7.40
CA ASN A 183 15.14 -2.79 7.16
C ASN A 183 15.63 -1.49 7.83
N LEU A 184 14.71 -0.69 8.38
CA LEU A 184 15.00 0.56 9.11
C LEU A 184 14.78 0.43 10.64
N ARG A 185 14.64 -0.80 11.17
CA ARG A 185 14.43 -1.05 12.61
C ARG A 185 15.72 -1.27 13.43
N GLY A 186 16.90 -1.32 12.79
CA GLY A 186 18.20 -1.63 13.44
C GLY A 186 19.22 -0.48 13.50
N LEU A 187 20.48 -0.80 13.88
CA LEU A 187 21.62 0.14 13.99
C LEU A 187 21.84 1.03 12.75
N LEU A 188 21.36 0.57 11.57
CA LEU A 188 21.40 1.32 10.31
C LEU A 188 20.74 2.72 10.40
N ARG A 189 19.79 2.93 11.33
CA ARG A 189 19.15 4.25 11.55
C ARG A 189 20.17 5.35 11.91
N HIS A 190 21.28 5.02 12.56
CA HIS A 190 22.28 6.00 13.00
C HIS A 190 23.35 6.30 11.93
N LEU A 191 23.42 5.48 10.89
CA LEU A 191 24.45 5.57 9.84
C LEU A 191 23.90 6.09 8.51
N ILE A 192 22.57 6.08 8.32
CA ILE A 192 21.93 6.45 7.06
C ILE A 192 21.32 7.84 7.16
N PRO A 193 21.74 8.81 6.32
CA PRO A 193 21.11 10.13 6.25
C PRO A 193 19.62 10.04 5.91
N GLU A 194 18.79 10.93 6.47
CA GLU A 194 17.32 10.92 6.30
C GLU A 194 16.86 10.83 4.83
N ARG A 195 17.66 11.35 3.88
CA ARG A 195 17.36 11.33 2.44
C ARG A 195 17.41 9.93 1.82
N PHE A 196 18.20 9.01 2.36
CA PHE A 196 18.31 7.64 1.85
C PHE A 196 17.30 6.68 2.50
N ASN A 197 16.71 7.06 3.63
CA ASN A 197 15.57 6.36 4.23
C ASN A 197 14.37 6.30 3.26
N GLU A 198 14.18 7.34 2.45
CA GLU A 198 13.09 7.42 1.48
C GLU A 198 13.21 6.38 0.33
N THR A 199 14.42 5.88 0.06
CA THR A 199 14.69 4.90 -1.01
C THR A 199 14.55 3.45 -0.53
N ILE A 200 14.59 3.20 0.79
CA ILE A 200 14.69 1.84 1.35
C ILE A 200 13.32 1.16 1.56
N GLY A 201 12.22 1.83 1.18
CA GLY A 201 10.89 1.24 1.08
C GLY A 201 9.89 2.04 1.92
N LEU A 202 8.98 2.73 1.26
CA LEU A 202 7.86 3.45 1.89
C LEU A 202 6.57 2.66 1.65
N GLN A 203 5.59 2.85 2.53
CA GLN A 203 4.23 2.39 2.26
C GLN A 203 3.63 3.25 1.12
N HIS A 204 3.22 2.61 0.02
CA HIS A 204 2.70 3.30 -1.18
C HIS A 204 1.23 2.99 -1.48
N ILE A 205 0.55 2.20 -0.64
CA ILE A 205 -0.87 1.90 -0.83
C ILE A 205 -1.66 3.21 -0.74
N LYS A 206 -2.53 3.43 -1.73
CA LYS A 206 -3.41 4.59 -1.86
C LYS A 206 -4.80 4.11 -2.18
N VAL A 207 -5.51 3.80 -1.12
CA VAL A 207 -6.85 3.25 -1.17
C VAL A 207 -7.66 4.01 -0.14
N TYR A 208 -8.79 4.55 -0.58
CA TYR A 208 -9.70 5.30 0.27
C TYR A 208 -11.08 4.67 0.15
N LEU A 209 -11.57 4.15 1.24
CA LEU A 209 -12.76 3.31 1.27
C LEU A 209 -13.74 3.84 2.29
N PHE A 210 -14.99 3.88 1.88
CA PHE A 210 -16.13 4.33 2.66
C PHE A 210 -17.26 3.33 2.45
N ASP A 211 -17.49 2.48 3.46
CA ASP A 211 -18.37 1.31 3.40
C ASP A 211 -17.99 0.35 2.25
N ASP A 212 -18.80 0.29 1.18
CA ASP A 212 -18.57 -0.57 0.00
C ASP A 212 -18.05 0.21 -1.21
N ASN A 213 -17.80 1.50 -1.03
CA ASN A 213 -17.29 2.37 -2.07
C ASN A 213 -15.77 2.52 -1.93
N VAL A 214 -15.04 2.30 -3.03
CA VAL A 214 -13.57 2.29 -3.05
C VAL A 214 -13.06 3.33 -4.04
N ILE A 215 -12.13 4.17 -3.60
CA ILE A 215 -11.40 5.11 -4.44
C ILE A 215 -9.94 4.66 -4.49
N LEU A 216 -9.47 4.38 -5.70
CA LEU A 216 -8.08 4.07 -6.01
C LEU A 216 -7.44 5.30 -6.67
N SER A 217 -6.28 5.73 -6.17
CA SER A 217 -5.60 6.89 -6.73
C SER A 217 -4.09 6.86 -6.54
N GLY A 218 -3.32 7.60 -7.34
CA GLY A 218 -1.93 7.94 -7.04
C GLY A 218 -1.76 9.15 -6.10
N ALA A 219 -2.85 9.83 -5.75
CA ALA A 219 -2.82 11.00 -4.87
C ALA A 219 -2.58 10.64 -3.40
N ASN A 220 -1.82 11.49 -2.69
CA ASN A 220 -1.76 11.47 -1.22
C ASN A 220 -2.83 12.38 -0.62
N LEU A 221 -3.09 12.25 0.68
CA LEU A 221 -4.03 13.13 1.39
C LEU A 221 -3.34 14.45 1.74
N SER A 222 -3.24 15.38 0.78
CA SER A 222 -2.70 16.71 1.06
C SER A 222 -3.26 17.80 0.17
N ASP A 223 -3.18 19.05 0.61
CA ASP A 223 -3.69 20.25 -0.07
C ASP A 223 -3.35 20.27 -1.57
N SER A 224 -2.08 20.07 -1.93
CA SER A 224 -1.67 20.06 -3.33
C SER A 224 -2.39 19.02 -4.17
N TYR A 225 -2.67 17.83 -3.63
CA TYR A 225 -3.39 16.74 -4.30
C TYR A 225 -4.91 16.91 -4.28
N PHE A 226 -5.42 17.83 -3.47
CA PHE A 226 -6.84 18.19 -3.44
C PHE A 226 -7.15 19.40 -4.34
N SER A 227 -6.15 20.23 -4.65
CA SER A 227 -6.33 21.48 -5.41
C SER A 227 -5.71 21.44 -6.81
N ASN A 228 -4.39 21.27 -6.89
CA ASN A 228 -3.61 21.69 -8.05
C ASN A 228 -2.81 20.56 -8.73
N ARG A 229 -2.60 19.45 -8.02
CA ARG A 229 -1.80 18.31 -8.49
C ARG A 229 -2.73 17.18 -8.92
N GLN A 230 -2.86 17.04 -10.23
CA GLN A 230 -3.68 16.00 -10.83
C GLN A 230 -3.00 14.62 -10.78
N ASP A 231 -3.78 13.62 -10.41
CA ASP A 231 -3.45 12.21 -10.48
C ASP A 231 -4.59 11.44 -11.17
N ARG A 232 -4.51 10.12 -11.19
CA ARG A 232 -5.60 9.25 -11.67
C ARG A 232 -6.47 8.87 -10.47
N TYR A 233 -7.78 8.86 -10.69
CA TYR A 233 -8.75 8.52 -9.66
C TYR A 233 -9.80 7.59 -10.26
N VAL A 234 -9.93 6.39 -9.70
CA VAL A 234 -10.97 5.43 -10.07
C VAL A 234 -11.86 5.22 -8.86
N PHE A 235 -13.11 5.60 -9.00
CA PHE A 235 -14.15 5.38 -8.01
C PHE A 235 -14.96 4.15 -8.39
N LEU A 236 -14.98 3.17 -7.50
CA LEU A 236 -15.70 1.91 -7.61
C LEU A 236 -16.86 1.98 -6.61
N GLN A 237 -18.07 2.04 -7.13
CA GLN A 237 -19.29 2.16 -6.33
C GLN A 237 -19.88 0.78 -6.01
N ASP A 238 -20.47 0.65 -4.83
CA ASP A 238 -21.21 -0.54 -4.40
C ASP A 238 -20.45 -1.83 -4.72
N SER A 239 -19.20 -1.89 -4.26
CA SER A 239 -18.22 -2.94 -4.57
C SER A 239 -17.76 -3.68 -3.30
N PRO A 240 -18.66 -4.40 -2.60
CA PRO A 240 -18.38 -4.97 -1.27
C PRO A 240 -17.19 -5.93 -1.27
N GLU A 241 -17.05 -6.79 -2.29
CA GLU A 241 -15.95 -7.75 -2.36
C GLU A 241 -14.57 -7.07 -2.48
N ILE A 242 -14.51 -6.00 -3.28
CA ILE A 242 -13.28 -5.19 -3.45
C ILE A 242 -13.01 -4.42 -2.16
N ALA A 243 -14.05 -3.88 -1.53
CA ALA A 243 -13.96 -3.15 -0.28
C ALA A 243 -13.46 -4.05 0.87
N ASP A 244 -13.98 -5.27 0.97
CA ASP A 244 -13.55 -6.27 1.95
C ASP A 244 -12.09 -6.64 1.75
N PHE A 245 -11.69 -6.95 0.52
CA PHE A 245 -10.29 -7.28 0.18
C PHE A 245 -9.32 -6.18 0.61
N PHE A 246 -9.59 -4.92 0.25
CA PHE A 246 -8.71 -3.82 0.63
C PHE A 246 -8.76 -3.51 2.13
N THR A 247 -9.92 -3.69 2.77
CA THR A 247 -10.03 -3.57 4.23
C THR A 247 -9.15 -4.61 4.93
N GLU A 248 -9.20 -5.87 4.51
CA GLU A 248 -8.36 -6.95 5.03
C GLU A 248 -6.87 -6.68 4.77
N LEU A 249 -6.50 -6.26 3.57
CA LEU A 249 -5.12 -5.91 3.24
C LEU A 249 -4.59 -4.79 4.13
N VAL A 250 -5.35 -3.70 4.28
CA VAL A 250 -4.95 -2.55 5.11
C VAL A 250 -4.85 -2.95 6.57
N ASN A 251 -5.79 -3.75 7.09
CA ASN A 251 -5.76 -4.24 8.45
C ASN A 251 -4.57 -5.19 8.69
N ALA A 252 -4.28 -6.12 7.77
CA ALA A 252 -3.15 -7.03 7.89
C ALA A 252 -1.81 -6.30 7.89
N VAL A 253 -1.64 -5.28 7.03
CA VAL A 253 -0.46 -4.40 7.08
C VAL A 253 -0.45 -3.58 8.36
N GLY A 254 -1.62 -3.11 8.80
CA GLY A 254 -1.81 -2.42 10.07
C GLY A 254 -1.37 -3.24 11.28
N ASP A 255 -1.66 -4.54 11.31
CA ASP A 255 -1.34 -5.45 12.43
C ASP A 255 0.16 -5.63 12.66
N VAL A 256 0.98 -5.41 11.64
CA VAL A 256 2.46 -5.45 11.75
C VAL A 256 3.11 -4.07 11.80
N SER A 257 2.28 -3.02 11.83
CA SER A 257 2.67 -1.62 11.85
C SER A 257 2.66 -1.04 13.26
N LEU A 258 3.37 0.07 13.45
CA LEU A 258 3.36 0.79 14.73
C LEU A 258 1.99 1.44 14.95
N GLN A 259 1.34 1.19 16.08
CA GLN A 259 0.08 1.83 16.46
C GLN A 259 0.32 3.15 17.17
N LEU A 260 -0.22 4.24 16.62
CA LEU A 260 -0.25 5.53 17.30
C LEU A 260 -1.14 5.43 18.54
N GLN A 261 -0.63 5.94 19.66
CA GLN A 261 -1.31 5.99 20.94
C GLN A 261 -1.85 7.39 21.22
N GLN A 262 -2.78 7.50 22.17
CA GLN A 262 -3.41 8.78 22.55
C GLN A 262 -2.42 9.83 23.08
N ASP A 263 -1.30 9.40 23.64
CA ASP A 263 -0.22 10.23 24.19
C ASP A 263 0.84 10.61 23.14
N ASP A 264 0.57 10.37 21.85
CA ASP A 264 1.52 10.52 20.75
C ASP A 264 2.75 9.59 20.84
N THR A 265 2.68 8.51 21.61
CA THR A 265 3.67 7.43 21.52
C THR A 265 3.28 6.44 20.42
N VAL A 266 4.22 5.59 20.01
CA VAL A 266 3.98 4.53 19.03
C VAL A 266 4.42 3.19 19.62
N LYS A 267 3.58 2.15 19.46
CA LYS A 267 3.82 0.79 19.97
C LYS A 267 3.65 -0.23 18.85
N ILE A 268 4.27 -1.40 18.97
CA ILE A 268 4.01 -2.54 18.07
C ILE A 268 2.74 -3.23 18.54
#